data_AF-A0A6C0D6Q9-F1
#
_entry.id   AF-A0A6C0D6Q9-F1
#
_cell.length_a   1.000
_cell.length_b   1.000
_cell.length_c   1.000
_cell.angle_alpha   90.00
_cell.angle_beta   90.00
_cell.angle_gamma   90.00
#
_symmetry.space_group_name_H-M   'P 1'
#
loop_
_entity.id
_entity.type
_entity.pdbx_description
1 polymer ?
#
loop_
_entity_poly.entity_id
_entity_poly.type
_entity_poly.pdbx_seq_one_letter_code
_entity_poly.pdbx_strand_id
1 'polypeptide(L)'
;MNNLYQIFYPYNKFDSTKDVEIRLEKFMYTKEYIDFENEVADVDDVADAVHAIDNNACTIVSEGAFEQQHPPQSVVNVIVQPSLQRGGSKLLIPDKIDSLFWCLYIAHYGYEQYLAIGNKYMNAEFVEKAKIMEYLKSNKNVLKNINKKITLGAAQEIMSELITNKKTSLLSINAFAAYYKKNILIENTMNGSYLEYIYDTDEPWIHIKYITRGRYGICEIFPIVKTGIHVEYPDKPLRGISTYKVSELNELAASIPSIANDPARSSWKKPDLYGNIWRTLLWA
;
A
#
# COMPACT_ATOMS: atom_id res chain seq x y z
N MET A 1 -19.41 10.94 42.42
CA MET A 1 -18.67 9.68 42.28
C MET A 1 -17.75 9.83 41.08
N ASN A 2 -16.51 10.26 41.31
CA ASN A 2 -15.49 10.42 40.27
C ASN A 2 -14.21 9.71 40.71
N ASN A 3 -13.45 9.24 39.72
CA ASN A 3 -12.08 8.74 39.77
C ASN A 3 -11.84 7.24 39.97
N LEU A 4 -12.17 6.44 38.94
CA LEU A 4 -11.46 5.18 38.68
C LEU A 4 -10.56 5.21 37.42
N TYR A 5 -10.73 6.19 36.52
CA TYR A 5 -10.06 6.17 35.20
C TYR A 5 -8.70 6.89 35.12
N GLN A 6 -8.21 7.46 36.23
CA GLN A 6 -7.04 8.35 36.21
C GLN A 6 -5.68 7.64 36.40
N ILE A 7 -5.67 6.32 36.63
CA ILE A 7 -4.44 5.60 37.02
C ILE A 7 -3.59 5.18 35.80
N PHE A 8 -4.18 5.02 34.62
CA PHE A 8 -3.50 4.38 33.48
C PHE A 8 -3.02 5.33 32.38
N TYR A 9 -3.43 6.61 32.38
CA TYR A 9 -3.06 7.55 31.33
C TYR A 9 -2.62 8.91 31.90
N PRO A 10 -1.46 9.46 31.51
CA PRO A 10 -0.88 10.63 32.14
C PRO A 10 -1.57 11.96 31.79
N TYR A 11 -2.65 11.96 31.00
CA TYR A 11 -3.45 13.14 30.69
C TYR A 11 -4.89 12.73 30.40
N ASN A 12 -5.85 13.62 30.70
CA ASN A 12 -7.29 13.55 30.45
C ASN A 12 -7.62 13.20 28.98
N LYS A 13 -7.43 11.93 28.61
CA LYS A 13 -7.44 11.45 27.22
C LYS A 13 -8.84 11.10 26.73
N PHE A 14 -9.83 11.08 27.62
CA PHE A 14 -11.18 10.56 27.38
C PHE A 14 -12.28 11.35 28.11
N ASP A 15 -12.01 12.62 28.45
CA ASP A 15 -12.95 13.43 29.25
C ASP A 15 -14.16 13.91 28.46
N SER A 16 -14.10 13.88 27.12
CA SER A 16 -15.24 14.21 26.27
C SER A 16 -15.67 13.01 25.43
N THR A 17 -16.98 12.77 25.36
CA THR A 17 -17.58 11.73 24.50
C THR A 17 -17.22 11.95 23.03
N LYS A 18 -17.00 13.20 22.63
CA LYS A 18 -16.55 13.59 21.28
C LYS A 18 -15.13 13.11 20.97
N ASP A 19 -14.22 13.11 21.95
CA ASP A 19 -12.85 12.60 21.75
C ASP A 19 -12.83 11.08 21.54
N VAL A 20 -13.78 10.37 22.16
CA VAL A 20 -13.97 8.93 21.98
C VAL A 20 -14.54 8.65 20.59
N GLU A 21 -15.59 9.37 20.19
CA GLU A 21 -16.21 9.26 18.86
C GLU A 21 -15.18 9.51 17.76
N ILE A 22 -14.48 10.65 17.76
CA ILE A 22 -13.51 11.01 16.69
C ILE A 22 -12.36 9.98 16.60
N ARG A 23 -11.91 9.41 17.73
CA ARG A 23 -10.79 8.46 17.74
C ARG A 23 -11.20 7.04 17.36
N LEU A 24 -12.44 6.65 17.67
CA LEU A 24 -12.95 5.32 17.41
C LEU A 24 -13.74 5.24 16.10
N GLU A 25 -14.18 6.36 15.53
CA GLU A 25 -14.95 6.42 14.28
C GLU A 25 -14.25 5.67 13.14
N LYS A 26 -12.91 5.82 13.02
CA LYS A 26 -12.13 5.08 12.02
C LYS A 26 -12.12 3.55 12.21
N PHE A 27 -12.50 3.09 13.40
CA PHE A 27 -12.59 1.68 13.80
C PHE A 27 -14.04 1.21 14.03
N MET A 28 -15.02 2.11 13.91
CA MET A 28 -16.44 1.81 14.09
C MET A 28 -17.04 1.31 12.78
N TYR A 29 -17.97 0.35 12.89
CA TYR A 29 -18.81 -0.12 11.78
C TYR A 29 -19.97 0.87 11.61
N THR A 30 -19.79 1.87 10.74
CA THR A 30 -20.83 2.87 10.44
C THR A 30 -21.78 2.37 9.35
N LYS A 31 -22.96 3.00 9.22
CA LYS A 31 -23.95 2.61 8.21
C LYS A 31 -23.42 2.82 6.77
N GLU A 32 -22.69 3.91 6.55
CA GLU A 32 -21.99 4.21 5.29
C GLU A 32 -20.99 3.10 4.89
N TYR A 33 -20.41 2.42 5.88
CA TYR A 33 -19.51 1.28 5.65
C TYR A 33 -20.26 0.01 5.22
N ILE A 34 -21.42 -0.27 5.82
CA ILE A 34 -22.27 -1.41 5.46
C ILE A 34 -22.80 -1.26 4.04
N ASP A 35 -23.21 -0.04 3.69
CA ASP A 35 -23.74 0.25 2.36
C ASP A 35 -22.64 0.09 1.27
N PHE A 36 -21.39 0.47 1.57
CA PHE A 36 -20.24 0.22 0.67
C PHE A 36 -19.86 -1.26 0.53
N GLU A 37 -19.88 -2.05 1.62
CA GLU A 37 -19.60 -3.49 1.53
C GLU A 37 -20.68 -4.23 0.73
N ASN A 38 -21.94 -3.85 0.86
CA ASN A 38 -23.04 -4.44 0.11
C ASN A 38 -22.97 -4.09 -1.38
N GLU A 39 -22.60 -2.86 -1.75
CA GLU A 39 -22.39 -2.48 -3.16
C GLU A 39 -21.23 -3.24 -3.83
N VAL A 40 -20.23 -3.68 -3.06
CA VAL A 40 -19.12 -4.50 -3.58
C VAL A 40 -19.49 -5.98 -3.64
N ALA A 41 -20.37 -6.46 -2.76
CA ALA A 41 -20.84 -7.85 -2.74
C ALA A 41 -21.88 -8.16 -3.84
N ASP A 42 -22.69 -7.18 -4.25
CA ASP A 42 -23.75 -7.35 -5.28
C ASP A 42 -23.22 -7.55 -6.72
N VAL A 43 -21.90 -7.62 -6.92
CA VAL A 43 -21.28 -7.89 -8.23
C VAL A 43 -20.97 -9.38 -8.44
N ASP A 44 -21.04 -10.22 -7.40
CA ASP A 44 -20.62 -11.63 -7.44
C ASP A 44 -21.74 -12.67 -7.66
N ASP A 45 -23.02 -12.27 -7.70
CA ASP A 45 -24.15 -13.22 -7.86
C ASP A 45 -24.56 -13.45 -9.33
N VAL A 46 -23.63 -13.97 -10.15
CA VAL A 46 -23.99 -14.71 -11.38
C VAL A 46 -23.01 -15.86 -11.63
N ALA A 47 -22.91 -16.81 -10.69
CA ALA A 47 -22.16 -18.04 -10.94
C ALA A 47 -22.73 -19.27 -10.20
N ASP A 48 -24.05 -19.41 -10.15
CA ASP A 48 -24.71 -20.67 -9.76
C ASP A 48 -25.59 -21.17 -10.91
N ALA A 49 -24.96 -21.87 -11.86
CA ALA A 49 -25.57 -22.93 -12.67
C ALA A 49 -24.51 -23.51 -13.64
N VAL A 50 -24.00 -24.71 -13.36
CA VAL A 50 -24.07 -25.90 -14.24
C VAL A 50 -23.30 -27.05 -13.57
N HIS A 51 -24.11 -27.95 -12.99
CA HIS A 51 -23.99 -29.40 -12.88
C HIS A 51 -22.62 -30.11 -12.95
N ALA A 52 -22.29 -30.73 -11.81
CA ALA A 52 -21.89 -32.13 -11.62
C ALA A 52 -21.83 -33.05 -12.85
N ILE A 53 -20.66 -33.67 -13.08
CA ILE A 53 -20.51 -35.06 -13.54
C ILE A 53 -19.32 -35.73 -12.81
N ASP A 54 -19.58 -36.98 -12.44
CA ASP A 54 -18.83 -37.98 -11.69
C ASP A 54 -17.35 -38.27 -12.06
N ASN A 55 -16.57 -38.53 -11.00
CA ASN A 55 -15.68 -39.66 -10.75
C ASN A 55 -15.01 -40.41 -11.93
N ASN A 56 -13.66 -40.43 -11.93
CA ASN A 56 -12.89 -41.69 -11.94
C ASN A 56 -11.41 -41.50 -11.60
N ALA A 57 -10.84 -42.55 -10.99
CA ALA A 57 -9.53 -42.60 -10.35
C ALA A 57 -8.34 -42.88 -11.28
N CYS A 58 -7.14 -42.82 -10.68
CA CYS A 58 -6.01 -43.76 -10.82
C CYS A 58 -4.74 -43.30 -11.60
N THR A 59 -3.68 -43.07 -10.81
CA THR A 59 -2.31 -43.64 -10.91
C THR A 59 -1.26 -43.13 -11.94
N ILE A 60 -0.21 -42.56 -11.35
CA ILE A 60 1.26 -42.58 -11.61
C ILE A 60 1.78 -43.39 -12.82
N VAL A 61 2.54 -42.76 -13.74
CA VAL A 61 3.87 -43.22 -14.24
C VAL A 61 4.71 -42.02 -14.74
N SER A 62 6.03 -42.20 -14.68
CA SER A 62 7.21 -41.35 -14.90
C SER A 62 7.68 -41.13 -16.34
N GLU A 63 8.59 -40.15 -16.47
CA GLU A 63 9.73 -40.00 -17.41
C GLU A 63 9.53 -39.75 -18.91
N GLY A 64 10.31 -38.79 -19.45
CA GLY A 64 10.68 -38.73 -20.87
C GLY A 64 10.82 -37.31 -21.45
N ALA A 65 12.07 -36.85 -21.65
CA ALA A 65 12.43 -35.64 -22.39
C ALA A 65 12.39 -35.87 -23.92
N PHE A 66 12.03 -34.84 -24.71
CA PHE A 66 12.64 -34.58 -26.04
C PHE A 66 12.31 -33.17 -26.58
N GLU A 67 13.16 -32.75 -27.51
CA GLU A 67 13.46 -31.42 -28.05
C GLU A 67 12.44 -30.72 -28.98
N GLN A 68 12.78 -29.47 -29.26
CA GLN A 68 12.19 -28.38 -30.03
C GLN A 68 11.70 -28.70 -31.47
N GLN A 69 10.66 -27.97 -31.93
CA GLN A 69 10.62 -27.25 -33.23
C GLN A 69 9.29 -26.46 -33.44
N HIS A 70 9.41 -25.20 -33.89
CA HIS A 70 8.36 -24.31 -34.48
C HIS A 70 8.27 -24.54 -36.01
N PRO A 71 7.34 -23.90 -36.77
CA PRO A 71 5.88 -23.77 -36.65
C PRO A 71 5.16 -24.16 -37.99
N PRO A 72 3.81 -24.09 -38.07
CA PRO A 72 3.24 -23.17 -39.07
C PRO A 72 1.99 -22.39 -38.62
N GLN A 73 1.62 -21.43 -39.46
CA GLN A 73 0.79 -20.25 -39.21
C GLN A 73 -0.74 -20.47 -39.25
N SER A 74 -1.42 -19.48 -38.63
CA SER A 74 -2.73 -18.89 -38.96
C SER A 74 -4.03 -19.66 -38.73
N VAL A 75 -4.69 -19.35 -37.60
CA VAL A 75 -6.12 -19.03 -37.59
C VAL A 75 -6.31 -17.76 -36.75
N VAL A 76 -6.71 -16.68 -37.41
CA VAL A 76 -7.00 -15.38 -36.79
C VAL A 76 -8.38 -15.47 -36.13
N ASN A 77 -8.42 -15.66 -34.81
CA ASN A 77 -9.62 -15.38 -34.04
C ASN A 77 -9.55 -13.93 -33.56
N VAL A 78 -10.33 -13.07 -34.23
CA VAL A 78 -10.62 -11.71 -33.81
C VAL A 78 -11.40 -11.77 -32.51
N ILE A 79 -10.69 -11.77 -31.39
CA ILE A 79 -11.31 -11.43 -30.10
C ILE A 79 -11.38 -9.91 -30.06
N VAL A 80 -12.62 -9.43 -30.16
CA VAL A 80 -13.00 -8.03 -30.04
C VAL A 80 -12.40 -7.46 -28.75
N GLN A 81 -11.39 -6.59 -28.91
CA GLN A 81 -10.98 -5.68 -27.84
C GLN A 81 -12.19 -4.83 -27.44
N PRO A 82 -12.53 -4.68 -26.15
CA PRO A 82 -13.32 -3.54 -25.73
C PRO A 82 -12.51 -2.29 -26.07
N SER A 83 -13.00 -1.52 -27.04
CA SER A 83 -12.38 -0.30 -27.54
C SER A 83 -12.00 0.65 -26.40
N LEU A 84 -10.71 1.00 -26.34
CA LEU A 84 -10.15 2.08 -25.54
C LEU A 84 -10.85 3.42 -25.85
N GLN A 85 -11.77 3.86 -24.99
CA GLN A 85 -12.15 5.28 -24.86
C GLN A 85 -12.60 5.64 -23.44
N ARG A 86 -11.68 6.21 -22.64
CA ARG A 86 -11.80 7.53 -21.99
C ARG A 86 -10.60 7.77 -21.06
N GLY A 87 -10.00 8.95 -21.16
CA GLY A 87 -8.85 9.41 -20.38
C GLY A 87 -9.16 9.64 -18.90
N GLY A 88 -9.40 8.55 -18.17
CA GLY A 88 -9.33 8.49 -16.72
C GLY A 88 -8.13 7.66 -16.33
N SER A 89 -7.40 8.11 -15.32
CA SER A 89 -6.33 7.33 -14.72
C SER A 89 -6.86 6.00 -14.19
N LYS A 90 -6.35 4.89 -14.73
CA LYS A 90 -6.75 3.56 -14.26
C LYS A 90 -6.02 3.25 -12.96
N LEU A 91 -6.73 3.39 -11.85
CA LEU A 91 -6.30 2.90 -10.55
C LEU A 91 -6.70 1.42 -10.46
N LEU A 92 -5.72 0.53 -10.37
CA LEU A 92 -5.96 -0.90 -10.22
C LEU A 92 -5.73 -1.29 -8.77
N ILE A 93 -6.74 -1.89 -8.14
CA ILE A 93 -6.70 -2.28 -6.73
C ILE A 93 -6.68 -3.81 -6.67
N PRO A 94 -5.57 -4.43 -6.25
CA PRO A 94 -5.54 -5.87 -6.04
C PRO A 94 -6.57 -6.29 -4.97
N ASP A 95 -7.33 -7.34 -5.24
CA ASP A 95 -8.35 -7.86 -4.33
C ASP A 95 -7.74 -8.56 -3.11
N LYS A 96 -6.48 -8.97 -3.15
CA LYS A 96 -5.82 -9.75 -2.09
C LYS A 96 -5.48 -8.94 -0.83
N ILE A 97 -5.30 -9.67 0.28
CA ILE A 97 -5.07 -9.13 1.63
C ILE A 97 -3.87 -8.17 1.66
N ASP A 98 -2.73 -8.57 1.09
CA ASP A 98 -1.52 -7.75 0.99
C ASP A 98 -1.51 -6.92 -0.30
N SER A 99 -2.50 -6.03 -0.44
CA SER A 99 -2.62 -5.19 -1.65
C SER A 99 -1.35 -4.38 -1.96
N LEU A 100 -0.53 -4.02 -0.97
CA LEU A 100 0.74 -3.32 -1.19
C LEU A 100 1.75 -4.21 -1.91
N PHE A 101 1.94 -5.45 -1.44
CA PHE A 101 2.78 -6.43 -2.13
C PHE A 101 2.33 -6.62 -3.58
N TRP A 102 1.03 -6.80 -3.79
CA TRP A 102 0.51 -7.08 -5.13
C TRP A 102 0.62 -5.88 -6.07
N CYS A 103 0.51 -4.65 -5.57
CA CYS A 103 0.83 -3.46 -6.36
C CYS A 103 2.29 -3.49 -6.83
N LEU A 104 3.23 -3.85 -5.96
CA LEU A 104 4.66 -3.95 -6.31
C LEU A 104 4.94 -5.08 -7.30
N TYR A 105 4.30 -6.24 -7.11
CA TYR A 105 4.40 -7.38 -8.00
C TYR A 105 3.89 -7.06 -9.40
N ILE A 106 2.68 -6.48 -9.49
CA ILE A 106 2.06 -6.08 -10.76
C ILE A 106 2.91 -5.01 -11.46
N ALA A 107 3.45 -4.04 -10.72
CA ALA A 107 4.33 -3.01 -11.27
C ALA A 107 5.64 -3.57 -11.84
N HIS A 108 6.11 -4.71 -11.33
CA HIS A 108 7.36 -5.32 -11.80
C HIS A 108 7.12 -6.32 -12.93
N TYR A 109 6.16 -7.23 -12.76
CA TYR A 109 5.93 -8.34 -13.70
C TYR A 109 4.85 -8.06 -14.73
N GLY A 110 3.88 -7.20 -14.42
CA GLY A 110 2.69 -6.95 -15.23
C GLY A 110 1.42 -7.57 -14.64
N TYR A 111 0.27 -7.05 -15.06
CA TYR A 111 -1.04 -7.52 -14.58
C TYR A 111 -1.39 -8.93 -15.09
N GLU A 112 -0.96 -9.27 -16.31
CA GLU A 112 -1.17 -10.61 -16.89
C GLU A 112 -0.55 -11.71 -16.03
N GLN A 113 0.66 -11.48 -15.51
CA GLN A 113 1.37 -12.41 -14.64
C GLN A 113 0.64 -12.57 -13.31
N TYR A 114 0.06 -11.49 -12.79
CA TYR A 114 -0.78 -11.54 -11.60
C TYR A 114 -2.04 -12.40 -11.81
N LEU A 115 -2.71 -12.27 -12.96
CA LEU A 115 -3.87 -13.09 -13.30
C LEU A 115 -3.49 -14.56 -13.49
N ALA A 116 -2.34 -14.83 -14.12
CA ALA A 116 -1.86 -16.18 -14.40
C ALA A 116 -1.53 -17.01 -13.15
N ILE A 117 -1.37 -16.38 -11.97
CA ILE A 117 -1.14 -17.10 -10.70
C ILE A 117 -2.35 -17.99 -10.33
N GLY A 118 -3.56 -17.58 -10.69
CA GLY A 118 -4.79 -18.25 -10.29
C GLY A 118 -4.85 -18.42 -8.77
N ASN A 119 -5.36 -19.55 -8.26
CA ASN A 119 -5.61 -19.72 -6.82
C ASN A 119 -4.35 -19.87 -5.92
N LYS A 120 -3.14 -19.66 -6.43
CA LYS A 120 -1.86 -19.89 -5.73
C LYS A 120 -1.21 -18.61 -5.18
N TYR A 121 -1.97 -17.53 -4.98
CA TYR A 121 -1.47 -16.22 -4.55
C TYR A 121 -0.60 -16.26 -3.29
N MET A 122 -1.01 -16.99 -2.24
CA MET A 122 -0.24 -17.06 -1.00
C MET A 122 1.15 -17.69 -1.20
N ASN A 123 1.23 -18.73 -2.02
CA ASN A 123 2.50 -19.38 -2.33
C ASN A 123 3.37 -18.48 -3.22
N ALA A 124 2.77 -17.82 -4.22
CA ALA A 124 3.48 -16.90 -5.10
C ALA A 124 4.06 -15.71 -4.31
N GLU A 125 3.28 -15.13 -3.40
CA GLU A 125 3.71 -14.08 -2.48
C GLU A 125 4.87 -14.53 -1.60
N PHE A 126 4.74 -15.68 -0.95
CA PHE A 126 5.79 -16.23 -0.10
C PHE A 126 7.09 -16.49 -0.86
N VAL A 127 7.00 -17.14 -2.02
CA VAL A 127 8.16 -17.45 -2.88
C VAL A 127 8.86 -16.16 -3.30
N GLU A 128 8.12 -15.13 -3.68
CA GLU A 128 8.69 -13.87 -4.10
C GLU A 128 9.37 -13.13 -2.95
N LYS A 129 8.71 -13.02 -1.79
CA LYS A 129 9.31 -12.43 -0.58
C LYS A 129 10.56 -13.18 -0.14
N ALA A 130 10.57 -14.52 -0.26
CA ALA A 130 11.75 -15.34 0.00
C ALA A 130 12.92 -15.04 -0.96
N LYS A 131 12.67 -14.84 -2.27
CA LYS A 131 13.71 -14.43 -3.22
C LYS A 131 14.31 -13.06 -2.85
N ILE A 132 13.46 -12.10 -2.48
CA ILE A 132 13.91 -10.77 -2.07
C ILE A 132 14.81 -10.87 -0.83
N MET A 133 14.39 -11.64 0.17
CA MET A 133 15.18 -11.91 1.37
C MET A 133 16.54 -12.52 1.03
N GLU A 134 16.59 -13.56 0.20
CA GLU A 134 17.86 -14.20 -0.18
C GLU A 134 18.78 -13.24 -0.95
N TYR A 135 18.22 -12.42 -1.85
CA TYR A 135 18.98 -11.38 -2.54
C TYR A 135 19.63 -10.39 -1.56
N LEU A 136 18.91 -9.96 -0.53
CA LEU A 136 19.43 -9.07 0.51
C LEU A 136 20.54 -9.72 1.32
N LYS A 137 20.42 -11.01 1.66
CA LYS A 137 21.46 -11.77 2.37
C LYS A 137 22.76 -11.85 1.57
N SER A 138 22.65 -12.13 0.27
CA SER A 138 23.80 -12.18 -0.64
C SER A 138 24.40 -10.80 -0.92
N ASN A 139 23.59 -9.73 -0.85
CA ASN A 139 24.00 -8.36 -1.19
C ASN A 139 23.83 -7.39 -0.02
N LYS A 140 24.63 -7.57 1.03
CA LYS A 140 24.52 -6.83 2.31
C LYS A 140 24.54 -5.30 2.20
N ASN A 141 25.09 -4.76 1.12
CA ASN A 141 25.20 -3.31 0.90
C ASN A 141 24.09 -2.74 0.01
N VAL A 142 23.22 -3.55 -0.59
CA VAL A 142 22.26 -3.06 -1.61
C VAL A 142 21.26 -2.04 -1.04
N LEU A 143 20.88 -2.18 0.23
CA LEU A 143 19.98 -1.24 0.91
C LEU A 143 20.63 0.13 1.16
N LYS A 144 21.95 0.27 1.02
CA LYS A 144 22.63 1.58 1.12
C LYS A 144 22.42 2.45 -0.12
N ASN A 145 21.98 1.85 -1.22
CA ASN A 145 21.68 2.57 -2.46
C ASN A 145 20.33 3.28 -2.40
N ILE A 146 19.48 2.93 -1.44
CA ILE A 146 18.19 3.61 -1.24
C ILE A 146 18.42 4.97 -0.58
N ASN A 147 17.61 5.97 -0.92
CA ASN A 147 17.62 7.32 -0.32
C ASN A 147 17.36 7.38 1.21
N LYS A 148 17.19 6.23 1.88
CA LYS A 148 17.00 6.13 3.32
C LYS A 148 18.19 5.47 3.97
N LYS A 149 18.65 6.02 5.10
CA LYS A 149 19.74 5.43 5.87
C LYS A 149 19.25 4.17 6.60
N ILE A 150 19.47 3.00 6.01
CA ILE A 150 19.13 1.71 6.64
C ILE A 150 20.30 1.20 7.48
N THR A 151 20.05 0.98 8.78
CA THR A 151 21.04 0.36 9.68
C THR A 151 21.09 -1.15 9.48
N LEU A 152 22.13 -1.81 9.99
CA LEU A 152 22.21 -3.27 9.95
C LEU A 152 21.03 -3.94 10.70
N GLY A 153 20.62 -3.37 11.82
CA GLY A 153 19.46 -3.85 12.59
C GLY A 153 18.16 -3.74 11.78
N ALA A 154 17.91 -2.59 11.16
CA ALA A 154 16.75 -2.39 10.30
C ALA A 154 16.75 -3.30 9.06
N ALA A 155 17.92 -3.61 8.50
CA ALA A 155 18.03 -4.59 7.42
C ALA A 155 17.63 -6.00 7.87
N GLN A 156 18.01 -6.42 9.08
CA GLN A 156 17.58 -7.71 9.66
C GLN A 156 16.08 -7.73 9.94
N GLU A 157 15.54 -6.62 10.44
CA GLU A 157 14.11 -6.46 10.66
C GLU A 157 13.33 -6.58 9.35
N ILE A 158 13.75 -5.87 8.29
CA ILE A 158 13.15 -6.01 6.94
C ILE A 158 13.14 -7.47 6.48
N MET A 159 14.26 -8.19 6.60
CA MET A 159 14.34 -9.60 6.20
C MET A 159 13.41 -10.50 7.03
N SER A 160 13.28 -10.24 8.33
CA SER A 160 12.36 -10.97 9.21
C SER A 160 10.90 -10.67 8.86
N GLU A 161 10.55 -9.40 8.67
CA GLU A 161 9.20 -8.95 8.34
C GLU A 161 8.72 -9.51 6.99
N LEU A 162 9.59 -9.57 5.97
CA LEU A 162 9.26 -10.14 4.66
C LEU A 162 8.71 -11.57 4.76
N ILE A 163 9.15 -12.37 5.73
CA ILE A 163 8.72 -13.77 5.86
C ILE A 163 7.59 -13.94 6.86
N THR A 164 7.55 -13.10 7.90
CA THR A 164 6.66 -13.30 9.05
C THR A 164 5.37 -12.47 8.97
N ASN A 165 5.39 -11.31 8.31
CA ASN A 165 4.23 -10.43 8.26
C ASN A 165 3.27 -10.82 7.15
N LYS A 166 1.98 -10.91 7.50
CA LYS A 166 0.87 -11.15 6.55
C LYS A 166 0.66 -10.01 5.56
N LYS A 167 1.12 -8.80 5.88
CA LYS A 167 1.05 -7.62 5.03
C LYS A 167 2.43 -6.98 4.94
N THR A 168 2.78 -6.51 3.77
CA THR A 168 4.02 -5.78 3.53
C THR A 168 4.00 -4.48 4.29
N SER A 169 5.04 -4.25 5.10
CA SER A 169 5.21 -3.02 5.86
C SER A 169 5.81 -1.92 4.98
N LEU A 170 5.63 -0.66 5.38
CA LEU A 170 6.30 0.47 4.72
C LEU A 170 7.83 0.42 4.86
N LEU A 171 8.34 -0.27 5.88
CA LEU A 171 9.76 -0.51 6.07
C LEU A 171 10.31 -1.49 5.01
N SER A 172 9.55 -2.54 4.72
CA SER A 172 9.90 -3.57 3.74
C SER A 172 9.99 -3.03 2.30
N ILE A 173 9.36 -1.90 1.97
CA ILE A 173 9.43 -1.29 0.62
C ILE A 173 10.88 -0.99 0.20
N ASN A 174 11.77 -0.66 1.14
CA ASN A 174 13.20 -0.45 0.84
C ASN A 174 13.82 -1.69 0.16
N ALA A 175 13.41 -2.90 0.57
CA ALA A 175 13.85 -4.14 -0.06
C ALA A 175 13.30 -4.32 -1.47
N PHE A 176 12.02 -3.98 -1.69
CA PHE A 176 11.42 -4.05 -3.03
C PHE A 176 12.07 -3.06 -4.00
N ALA A 177 12.27 -1.80 -3.58
CA ALA A 177 12.97 -0.81 -4.38
C ALA A 177 14.37 -1.29 -4.79
N ALA A 178 15.12 -1.87 -3.84
CA ALA A 178 16.46 -2.39 -4.08
C ALA A 178 16.49 -3.64 -4.97
N TYR A 179 15.57 -4.58 -4.76
CA TYR A 179 15.51 -5.83 -5.51
C TYR A 179 15.02 -5.61 -6.95
N TYR A 180 13.94 -4.85 -7.12
CA TYR A 180 13.38 -4.52 -8.43
C TYR A 180 14.15 -3.44 -9.17
N LYS A 181 15.06 -2.73 -8.48
CA LYS A 181 15.83 -1.59 -9.01
C LYS A 181 14.91 -0.51 -9.58
N LYS A 182 13.89 -0.14 -8.81
CA LYS A 182 12.89 0.86 -9.21
C LYS A 182 12.69 1.88 -8.10
N ASN A 183 12.35 3.10 -8.50
CA ASN A 183 11.87 4.11 -7.56
C ASN A 183 10.41 3.83 -7.21
N ILE A 184 10.00 4.08 -5.97
CA ILE A 184 8.64 3.84 -5.51
C ILE A 184 8.10 5.10 -4.85
N LEU A 185 7.00 5.62 -5.38
CA LEU A 185 6.20 6.68 -4.79
C LEU A 185 4.93 6.05 -4.20
N ILE A 186 4.68 6.28 -2.92
CA ILE A 186 3.39 5.93 -2.29
C ILE A 186 2.69 7.21 -1.87
N GLU A 187 1.55 7.48 -2.47
CA GLU A 187 0.70 8.64 -2.18
C GLU A 187 -0.45 8.24 -1.26
N ASN A 188 -0.63 8.93 -0.15
CA ASN A 188 -1.78 8.78 0.72
C ASN A 188 -2.89 9.74 0.30
N THR A 189 -3.93 9.15 -0.30
CA THR A 189 -5.07 9.89 -0.83
C THR A 189 -5.94 10.53 0.24
N MET A 190 -5.83 10.09 1.50
CA MET A 190 -6.63 10.61 2.61
C MET A 190 -6.09 11.94 3.15
N ASN A 191 -4.77 12.05 3.29
CA ASN A 191 -4.13 13.22 3.89
C ASN A 191 -3.28 14.04 2.92
N GLY A 192 -3.18 13.62 1.65
CA GLY A 192 -2.41 14.31 0.62
C GLY A 192 -0.91 14.31 0.92
N SER A 193 -0.40 13.28 1.60
CA SER A 193 1.05 13.10 1.82
C SER A 193 1.60 12.00 0.92
N TYR A 194 2.91 11.96 0.74
CA TYR A 194 3.54 10.88 -0.01
C TYR A 194 4.90 10.49 0.56
N LEU A 195 5.29 9.25 0.30
CA LEU A 195 6.58 8.65 0.65
C LEU A 195 7.36 8.34 -0.61
N GLU A 196 8.68 8.54 -0.57
CA GLU A 196 9.59 8.18 -1.65
C GLU A 196 10.62 7.15 -1.19
N TYR A 197 10.83 6.15 -2.03
CA TYR A 197 11.89 5.15 -1.92
C TYR A 197 12.65 5.16 -3.24
N ILE A 198 13.77 5.87 -3.27
CA ILE A 198 14.54 6.12 -4.49
C ILE A 198 15.72 5.16 -4.48
N TYR A 199 15.83 4.32 -5.51
CA TYR A 199 16.97 3.46 -5.75
C TYR A 199 18.03 4.17 -6.58
N ASP A 200 17.63 4.84 -7.67
CA ASP A 200 18.50 5.66 -8.52
C ASP A 200 17.63 6.70 -9.24
N THR A 201 18.11 7.92 -9.44
CA THR A 201 17.34 9.00 -10.09
C THR A 201 16.92 8.70 -11.52
N ASP A 202 17.66 7.83 -12.22
CA ASP A 202 17.42 7.50 -13.63
C ASP A 202 16.47 6.30 -13.81
N GLU A 203 16.16 5.59 -12.73
CA GLU A 203 15.32 4.38 -12.78
C GLU A 203 13.82 4.70 -12.79
N PRO A 204 12.98 3.84 -13.40
CA PRO A 204 11.57 4.10 -13.55
C PRO A 204 10.86 4.10 -12.18
N TRP A 205 9.81 4.90 -12.10
CA TRP A 205 9.00 5.00 -10.90
C TRP A 205 7.80 4.05 -10.93
N ILE A 206 7.48 3.49 -9.76
CA ILE A 206 6.22 2.84 -9.46
C ILE A 206 5.36 3.82 -8.67
N HIS A 207 4.13 4.09 -9.13
CA HIS A 207 3.17 4.93 -8.41
C HIS A 207 2.11 4.08 -7.74
N ILE A 208 2.07 4.12 -6.41
CA ILE A 208 1.07 3.43 -5.59
C ILE A 208 0.26 4.48 -4.83
N LYS A 209 -1.05 4.27 -4.73
CA LYS A 209 -1.95 5.07 -3.90
C LYS A 209 -2.42 4.25 -2.71
N TYR A 210 -2.18 4.76 -1.51
CA TYR A 210 -2.87 4.33 -0.30
C TYR A 210 -4.27 4.94 -0.30
N ILE A 211 -5.28 4.07 -0.21
CA ILE A 211 -6.69 4.44 -0.35
C ILE A 211 -7.29 4.62 1.04
N THR A 212 -7.52 3.51 1.74
CA THR A 212 -8.03 3.50 3.12
C THR A 212 -7.80 2.14 3.77
N ARG A 213 -7.78 2.08 5.10
CA ARG A 213 -7.70 0.84 5.92
C ARG A 213 -6.62 -0.17 5.48
N GLY A 214 -5.45 0.32 5.06
CA GLY A 214 -4.35 -0.56 4.61
C GLY A 214 -4.54 -1.15 3.20
N ARG A 215 -5.43 -0.58 2.39
CA ARG A 215 -5.63 -0.94 0.98
C ARG A 215 -4.86 0.00 0.06
N TYR A 216 -4.20 -0.59 -0.92
CA TYR A 216 -3.36 0.08 -1.89
C TYR A 216 -3.81 -0.24 -3.31
N GLY A 217 -3.63 0.71 -4.22
CA GLY A 217 -3.81 0.51 -5.65
C GLY A 217 -2.62 1.02 -6.45
N ILE A 218 -2.36 0.40 -7.60
CA ILE A 218 -1.33 0.82 -8.55
C ILE A 218 -1.92 1.81 -9.56
N CYS A 219 -1.17 2.87 -9.83
CA CYS A 219 -1.55 3.93 -10.74
C CYS A 219 -0.68 3.86 -12.00
N GLU A 220 -1.30 3.68 -13.17
CA GLU A 220 -0.61 3.55 -14.46
C GLU A 220 -0.45 4.91 -15.18
N ILE A 221 -0.40 6.03 -14.44
CA ILE A 221 -0.23 7.37 -15.02
C ILE A 221 1.26 7.71 -15.07
N PHE A 222 1.72 8.12 -16.25
CA PHE A 222 3.03 8.73 -16.44
C PHE A 222 2.90 10.03 -17.26
N PRO A 223 3.66 11.09 -16.94
CA PRO A 223 4.64 11.19 -15.85
C PRO A 223 3.98 11.30 -14.47
N ILE A 224 4.68 10.85 -13.43
CA ILE A 224 4.21 10.96 -12.05
C ILE A 224 4.32 12.41 -11.59
N VAL A 225 3.20 13.01 -11.22
CA VAL A 225 3.15 14.33 -10.61
C VAL A 225 3.15 14.17 -9.10
N LYS A 226 4.22 14.62 -8.45
CA LYS A 226 4.34 14.61 -6.99
C LYS A 226 3.49 15.73 -6.41
N THR A 227 2.30 15.38 -5.94
CA THR A 227 1.37 16.31 -5.30
C THR A 227 1.29 16.04 -3.81
N GLY A 228 1.30 17.12 -3.02
CA GLY A 228 1.11 17.02 -1.57
C GLY A 228 2.39 17.14 -0.74
N ILE A 229 2.31 16.68 0.50
CA ILE A 229 3.41 16.82 1.48
C ILE A 229 4.31 15.59 1.45
N HIS A 230 5.59 15.81 1.13
CA HIS A 230 6.60 14.76 1.27
C HIS A 230 6.86 14.42 2.74
N VAL A 231 6.73 13.15 3.08
CA VAL A 231 7.05 12.60 4.38
C VAL A 231 8.32 11.75 4.27
N GLU A 232 9.32 12.04 5.10
CA GLU A 232 10.61 11.31 5.06
C GLU A 232 10.48 9.92 5.71
N TYR A 233 9.85 9.89 6.90
CA TYR A 233 9.62 8.68 7.68
C TYR A 233 8.13 8.54 8.07
N PRO A 234 7.53 7.35 7.89
CA PRO A 234 6.10 7.16 8.11
C PRO A 234 5.66 7.36 9.58
N ASP A 235 6.54 7.03 10.53
CA ASP A 235 6.36 7.17 11.98
C ASP A 235 6.71 8.57 12.50
N LYS A 236 7.50 9.33 11.71
CA LYS A 236 8.00 10.65 12.08
C LYS A 236 7.74 11.65 10.94
N PRO A 237 6.47 12.06 10.72
CA PRO A 237 6.07 12.83 9.56
C PRO A 237 6.61 14.27 9.52
N LEU A 238 7.00 14.83 10.68
CA LEU A 238 7.59 16.16 10.78
C LEU A 238 8.90 16.13 11.58
N ARG A 239 9.70 17.19 11.43
CA ARG A 239 10.81 17.48 12.34
C ARG A 239 10.29 18.02 13.67
N GLY A 240 11.17 18.23 14.65
CA GLY A 240 10.75 18.78 15.93
C GLY A 240 10.04 20.13 15.81
N ILE A 241 9.08 20.42 16.68
CA ILE A 241 8.29 21.66 16.67
C ILE A 241 9.14 22.95 16.67
N SER A 242 10.34 22.89 17.25
CA SER A 242 11.29 24.02 17.27
C SER A 242 11.86 24.37 15.89
N THR A 243 11.85 23.42 14.94
CA THR A 243 12.35 23.63 13.57
C THR A 243 11.43 24.53 12.74
N TYR A 244 10.15 24.62 13.09
CA TYR A 244 9.15 25.33 12.27
C TYR A 244 8.77 26.68 12.86
N LYS A 245 8.55 27.67 11.99
CA LYS A 245 7.85 28.92 12.33
C LYS A 245 6.35 28.73 12.31
N VAL A 246 5.61 29.61 12.99
CA VAL A 246 4.13 29.56 12.99
C VAL A 246 3.56 29.77 11.59
N SER A 247 4.18 30.62 10.77
CA SER A 247 3.78 30.82 9.37
C SER A 247 3.92 29.54 8.54
N GLU A 248 5.06 28.85 8.65
CA GLU A 248 5.34 27.59 7.95
C GLU A 248 4.34 26.49 8.33
N LEU A 249 4.01 26.38 9.63
CA LEU A 249 2.97 25.44 10.07
C LEU A 249 1.58 25.80 9.52
N ASN A 250 1.28 27.09 9.35
CA ASN A 250 0.02 27.50 8.74
C ASN A 250 -0.02 27.18 7.24
N GLU A 251 1.10 27.32 6.52
CA GLU A 251 1.21 26.92 5.12
C GLU A 251 1.02 25.40 4.96
N LEU A 252 1.69 24.59 5.80
CA LEU A 252 1.50 23.13 5.83
C LEU A 252 0.07 22.73 6.19
N ALA A 253 -0.55 23.41 7.15
CA ALA A 253 -1.95 23.17 7.49
C ALA A 253 -2.91 23.54 6.34
N ALA A 254 -2.56 24.53 5.51
CA ALA A 254 -3.38 24.93 4.37
C ALA A 254 -3.34 23.92 3.22
N SER A 255 -2.24 23.19 3.05
CA SER A 255 -2.11 22.18 1.99
C SER A 255 -2.79 20.85 2.32
N ILE A 256 -3.23 20.64 3.58
CA ILE A 256 -3.94 19.43 4.02
C ILE A 256 -5.44 19.74 4.08
N PRO A 257 -6.28 19.17 3.19
CA PRO A 257 -7.70 19.53 3.11
C PRO A 257 -8.48 19.37 4.42
N SER A 258 -8.21 18.31 5.19
CA SER A 258 -8.89 18.02 6.45
C SER A 258 -8.58 19.06 7.55
N ILE A 259 -7.38 19.63 7.53
CA ILE A 259 -7.00 20.70 8.46
C ILE A 259 -7.42 22.06 7.92
N ALA A 260 -7.28 22.28 6.61
CA ALA A 260 -7.57 23.54 5.97
C ALA A 260 -9.01 24.00 6.22
N ASN A 261 -9.94 23.03 6.23
CA ASN A 261 -11.38 23.24 6.41
C ASN A 261 -11.83 23.17 7.88
N ASP A 262 -10.93 22.98 8.84
CA ASP A 262 -11.29 22.90 10.27
C ASP A 262 -11.62 24.32 10.81
N PRO A 263 -12.85 24.55 11.30
CA PRO A 263 -13.24 25.87 11.82
C PRO A 263 -12.45 26.29 13.07
N ALA A 264 -11.93 25.35 13.85
CA ALA A 264 -11.13 25.63 15.04
C ALA A 264 -9.68 26.03 14.70
N ARG A 265 -9.23 25.82 13.46
CA ARG A 265 -7.84 26.08 13.02
C ARG A 265 -7.34 27.48 13.37
N SER A 266 -8.18 28.49 13.20
CA SER A 266 -7.81 29.89 13.46
C SER A 266 -7.46 30.17 14.93
N SER A 267 -7.95 29.33 15.86
CA SER A 267 -7.70 29.45 17.30
C SER A 267 -6.47 28.68 17.78
N TRP A 268 -5.91 27.80 16.95
CA TRP A 268 -4.85 26.90 17.35
C TRP A 268 -3.54 27.64 17.60
N LYS A 269 -2.94 27.38 18.77
CA LYS A 269 -1.59 27.85 19.05
C LYS A 269 -0.59 26.94 18.36
N LYS A 270 0.68 27.37 18.31
CA LYS A 270 1.77 26.61 17.69
C LYS A 270 1.81 25.12 18.10
N PRO A 271 1.67 24.74 19.39
CA PRO A 271 1.67 23.33 19.80
C PRO A 271 0.49 22.53 19.22
N ASP A 272 -0.70 23.13 19.20
CA ASP A 272 -1.92 22.49 18.70
C ASP A 272 -1.84 22.30 17.19
N LEU A 273 -1.42 23.36 16.47
CA LEU A 273 -1.24 23.33 15.03
C LEU A 273 -0.23 22.23 14.62
N TYR A 274 0.93 22.21 15.27
CA TYR A 274 1.93 21.16 15.05
C TYR A 274 1.36 19.76 15.34
N GLY A 275 0.67 19.60 16.48
CA GLY A 275 0.10 18.32 16.89
C GLY A 275 -0.98 17.80 15.94
N ASN A 276 -1.83 18.68 15.41
CA ASN A 276 -2.88 18.33 14.44
C ASN A 276 -2.28 17.92 13.09
N ILE A 277 -1.29 18.68 12.58
CA ILE A 277 -0.58 18.33 11.35
C ILE A 277 0.13 16.98 11.53
N TRP A 278 0.86 16.80 12.63
CA TRP A 278 1.54 15.54 12.94
C TRP A 278 0.60 14.35 12.91
N ARG A 279 -0.54 14.45 13.62
CA ARG A 279 -1.52 13.37 13.71
C ARG A 279 -2.14 13.04 12.36
N THR A 280 -2.35 14.06 11.52
CA THR A 280 -2.93 13.87 10.19
C THR A 280 -1.96 13.25 9.20
N LEU A 281 -0.67 13.57 9.30
CA LEU A 281 0.37 13.05 8.41
C LEU A 281 0.96 11.71 8.85
N LEU A 282 0.61 11.19 10.04
CA LEU A 282 1.14 9.94 10.53
C LEU A 282 0.62 8.75 9.70
N TRP A 283 1.52 7.91 9.21
CA TRP A 283 1.20 6.67 8.49
C TRP A 283 1.15 5.52 9.50
N ALA A 284 0.11 5.49 10.34
CA ALA A 284 -0.13 4.48 11.37
C ALA A 284 -1.49 3.80 11.22
#